data_AF-A0A2U1KDD8-F1
#
_entry.id   AF-A0A2U1KDD8-F1
#
_cell.length_a   1.000
_cell.length_b   1.000
_cell.length_c   1.000
_cell.angle_alpha   90.00
_cell.angle_beta   90.00
_cell.angle_gamma   90.00
#
_symmetry.space_group_name_H-M   'P 1'
#
loop_
_entity.id
_entity.type
_entity.pdbx_description
1 polymer ?
#
loop_
_entity_poly.entity_id
_entity_poly.type
_entity_poly.pdbx_seq_one_letter_code
_entity_poly.pdbx_strand_id
1 'polypeptide(L)'
;MTTSSATPSTNTDHTATKVTDMDIDSLAHCTNYLNLQDITNLSISCKYLNRVAYSDSVWLRLFRERWSHLEPYIISQSTGLREVYLARYRDLQQYKFVDPLFRCVYMGAKTSNLLFSKNSIFSTQGPLIRILSIDGYLERTAPIVSLNGHSARITSMRLFPLKETWLFRNETHINENVLVTSSCDHSIRLWWKGRCQRAFRGHNGPVTVLSDKLLGDENGKVFASGGEDSTVRLWSLSSSGKRGQKSLKATLYGHEKPIALMSVTGHSASLIVSMSTDSKVRVWDASISSSDRNSSCVGTTSVPGVPVGIKCHDSLIYIAAGSTIEAVDLRTMTTAFRTSTNQGKLYSFGLMPSKFLACTGGLDRLFILYISVIIIFRRLYNSFTP
;
A
#
# COMPACT_ATOMS: atom_id res chain seq x y z
N MET A 1 -65.31 -37.16 -69.92
CA MET A 1 -64.87 -35.81 -70.34
C MET A 1 -64.50 -35.01 -69.10
N THR A 2 -63.19 -34.89 -68.90
CA THR A 2 -62.44 -33.81 -68.20
C THR A 2 -62.97 -33.25 -66.86
N THR A 3 -62.43 -33.78 -65.78
CA THR A 3 -62.17 -33.10 -64.51
C THR A 3 -60.96 -32.16 -64.65
N SER A 4 -61.13 -30.85 -64.45
CA SER A 4 -60.01 -29.90 -64.39
C SER A 4 -59.55 -29.68 -62.95
N SER A 5 -58.39 -30.23 -62.63
CA SER A 5 -57.62 -30.01 -61.41
C SER A 5 -57.09 -28.58 -61.34
N ALA A 6 -57.45 -27.84 -60.30
CA ALA A 6 -56.78 -26.60 -59.94
C ALA A 6 -55.42 -26.91 -59.29
N THR A 7 -54.34 -26.45 -59.90
CA THR A 7 -53.00 -26.41 -59.29
C THR A 7 -52.86 -25.13 -58.47
N PRO A 8 -52.37 -25.18 -57.21
CA PRO A 8 -51.97 -23.97 -56.52
C PRO A 8 -50.59 -23.54 -57.01
N SER A 9 -50.49 -22.32 -57.53
CA SER A 9 -49.24 -21.66 -57.87
C SER A 9 -48.49 -21.27 -56.59
N THR A 10 -47.43 -22.00 -56.26
CA THR A 10 -46.47 -21.61 -55.21
C THR A 10 -45.54 -20.52 -55.75
N ASN A 11 -45.95 -19.25 -55.63
CA ASN A 11 -45.02 -18.13 -55.73
C ASN A 11 -44.41 -17.88 -54.34
N THR A 12 -43.31 -18.58 -54.05
CA THR A 12 -42.41 -18.19 -52.96
C THR A 12 -41.44 -17.15 -53.51
N ASP A 13 -41.82 -15.88 -53.44
CA ASP A 13 -40.90 -14.75 -53.62
C ASP A 13 -39.91 -14.75 -52.45
N HIS A 14 -38.83 -15.53 -52.57
CA HIS A 14 -37.69 -15.43 -51.67
C HIS A 14 -36.94 -14.12 -51.98
N THR A 15 -37.33 -13.03 -51.33
CA THR A 15 -36.53 -11.80 -51.31
C THR A 15 -35.15 -12.15 -50.77
N ALA A 16 -34.09 -11.94 -51.55
CA ALA A 16 -32.73 -12.25 -51.17
C ALA A 16 -32.36 -11.56 -49.84
N THR A 17 -32.25 -12.35 -48.77
CA THR A 17 -31.88 -11.87 -47.43
C THR A 17 -30.43 -11.39 -47.45
N LYS A 18 -30.19 -10.15 -47.03
CA LYS A 18 -28.86 -9.60 -46.90
C LYS A 18 -28.30 -9.93 -45.52
N VAL A 19 -26.98 -10.00 -45.40
CA VAL A 19 -26.29 -10.20 -44.11
C VAL A 19 -26.65 -9.12 -43.08
N THR A 20 -27.07 -7.94 -43.54
CA THR A 20 -27.58 -6.84 -42.69
C THR A 20 -28.92 -7.12 -42.04
N ASP A 21 -29.65 -8.13 -42.48
CA ASP A 21 -30.98 -8.48 -41.96
C ASP A 21 -30.88 -9.35 -40.70
N MET A 22 -29.68 -9.85 -40.38
CA MET A 22 -29.37 -10.54 -39.13
C MET A 22 -29.20 -9.56 -37.97
N ASP A 23 -29.59 -9.99 -36.77
CA ASP A 23 -29.39 -9.27 -35.52
C ASP A 23 -27.90 -9.13 -35.17
N ILE A 24 -27.60 -8.07 -34.41
CA ILE A 24 -26.23 -7.70 -34.04
C ILE A 24 -25.58 -8.80 -33.19
N ASP A 25 -26.33 -9.48 -32.33
CA ASP A 25 -25.81 -10.52 -31.44
C ASP A 25 -25.45 -11.80 -32.22
N SER A 26 -26.30 -12.24 -33.15
CA SER A 26 -25.97 -13.36 -34.04
C SER A 26 -24.78 -13.05 -34.94
N LEU A 27 -24.70 -11.84 -35.50
CA LEU A 27 -23.54 -11.43 -36.30
C LEU A 27 -22.27 -11.34 -35.45
N ALA A 28 -22.36 -10.82 -34.22
CA ALA A 28 -21.24 -10.82 -33.28
C ALA A 28 -20.79 -12.25 -32.95
N HIS A 29 -21.71 -13.20 -32.81
CA HIS A 29 -21.37 -14.62 -32.66
C HIS A 29 -20.69 -15.20 -33.91
N CYS A 30 -21.12 -14.84 -35.12
CA CYS A 30 -20.45 -15.25 -36.35
C CYS A 30 -19.02 -14.71 -36.46
N THR A 31 -18.72 -13.56 -35.86
CA THR A 31 -17.34 -13.05 -35.81
C THR A 31 -16.38 -13.96 -35.05
N ASN A 32 -16.87 -14.95 -34.28
CA ASN A 32 -16.05 -15.93 -33.58
C ASN A 32 -15.12 -16.72 -34.52
N TYR A 33 -15.49 -16.84 -35.79
CA TYR A 33 -14.71 -17.56 -36.80
C TYR A 33 -13.79 -16.65 -37.63
N LEU A 34 -13.77 -15.35 -37.33
CA LEU A 34 -13.03 -14.34 -38.09
C LEU A 34 -11.75 -13.91 -37.35
N ASN A 35 -10.68 -13.67 -38.11
CA ASN A 35 -9.44 -13.14 -37.59
C ASN A 35 -9.51 -11.61 -37.41
N LEU A 36 -8.53 -11.02 -36.72
CA LEU A 36 -8.46 -9.57 -36.49
C LEU A 36 -8.51 -8.77 -37.81
N GLN A 37 -7.86 -9.26 -38.86
CA GLN A 37 -7.86 -8.62 -40.18
C GLN A 37 -9.26 -8.64 -40.82
N ASP A 38 -9.98 -9.75 -40.72
CA ASP A 38 -11.34 -9.89 -41.24
C ASP A 38 -12.31 -8.98 -40.50
N ILE A 39 -12.15 -8.83 -39.18
CA ILE A 39 -12.94 -7.90 -38.35
C ILE A 39 -12.66 -6.45 -38.77
N THR A 40 -11.40 -6.10 -39.08
CA THR A 40 -11.09 -4.76 -39.59
C THR A 40 -11.72 -4.50 -40.96
N ASN A 41 -11.70 -5.49 -41.86
CA ASN A 41 -12.34 -5.39 -43.17
C ASN A 41 -13.87 -5.26 -43.04
N LEU A 42 -14.48 -6.02 -42.13
CA LEU A 42 -15.89 -5.96 -41.80
C LEU A 42 -16.29 -4.56 -41.28
N SER A 43 -15.42 -3.93 -40.48
CA SER A 43 -15.66 -2.59 -39.95
C SER A 43 -15.66 -1.47 -40.99
N ILE A 44 -14.94 -1.66 -42.11
CA ILE A 44 -14.80 -0.69 -43.20
C ILE A 44 -15.93 -0.84 -44.23
N SER A 45 -16.59 -1.99 -44.25
CA SER A 45 -17.54 -2.35 -45.31
C SER A 45 -18.82 -1.50 -45.28
N CYS A 46 -19.48 -1.37 -44.13
CA CYS A 46 -20.78 -0.69 -43.99
C CYS A 46 -21.00 -0.14 -42.57
N LYS A 47 -21.83 0.89 -42.41
CA LYS A 47 -22.16 1.47 -41.08
C LYS A 47 -22.76 0.46 -40.10
N TYR A 48 -23.55 -0.49 -40.60
CA TYR A 48 -24.15 -1.55 -39.78
C TYR A 48 -23.08 -2.54 -39.27
N LEU A 49 -22.26 -3.06 -40.18
CA LEU A 49 -21.15 -3.97 -39.85
C LEU A 49 -20.08 -3.30 -38.99
N ASN A 50 -19.88 -1.99 -39.14
CA ASN A 50 -19.04 -1.19 -38.25
C ASN A 50 -19.53 -1.27 -36.80
N ARG A 51 -20.85 -1.11 -36.55
CA ARG A 51 -21.40 -1.27 -35.19
C ARG A 51 -21.18 -2.67 -34.63
N VAL A 52 -21.31 -3.72 -35.45
CA VAL A 52 -21.04 -5.10 -35.04
C VAL A 52 -19.55 -5.29 -34.70
N ALA A 53 -18.64 -4.82 -35.55
CA ALA A 53 -17.19 -4.93 -35.34
C ALA A 53 -16.69 -4.16 -34.11
N TYR A 54 -17.41 -3.10 -33.72
CA TYR A 54 -17.10 -2.29 -32.54
C TYR A 54 -17.85 -2.75 -31.28
N SER A 55 -18.62 -3.84 -31.36
CA SER A 55 -19.28 -4.42 -30.18
C SER A 55 -18.25 -4.94 -29.18
N ASP A 56 -18.52 -4.68 -27.90
CA ASP A 56 -17.67 -5.10 -26.79
C ASP A 56 -17.48 -6.63 -26.71
N SER A 57 -18.46 -7.42 -27.16
CA SER A 57 -18.37 -8.89 -27.17
C SER A 57 -17.23 -9.40 -28.05
N VAL A 58 -17.02 -8.79 -29.21
CA VAL A 58 -15.98 -9.15 -30.18
C VAL A 58 -14.59 -8.89 -29.60
N TRP A 59 -14.39 -7.71 -29.00
CA TRP A 59 -13.09 -7.33 -28.43
C TRP A 59 -12.79 -8.04 -27.11
N LEU A 60 -13.81 -8.34 -26.30
CA LEU A 60 -13.66 -9.17 -25.10
C LEU A 60 -13.19 -10.58 -25.43
N ARG A 61 -13.72 -11.19 -26.50
CA ARG A 61 -13.27 -12.49 -27.00
C ARG A 61 -11.82 -12.46 -27.45
N LEU A 62 -11.47 -11.55 -28.37
CA LEU A 62 -10.10 -11.42 -28.88
C LEU A 62 -9.09 -11.17 -27.74
N PHE A 63 -9.50 -10.42 -26.73
CA PHE A 63 -8.69 -10.20 -25.53
C PHE A 63 -8.47 -11.51 -24.76
N ARG A 64 -9.51 -12.33 -24.54
CA ARG A 64 -9.43 -13.60 -23.82
C ARG A 64 -8.65 -14.68 -24.59
N GLU A 65 -8.81 -14.75 -25.90
CA GLU A 65 -8.05 -15.69 -26.75
C GLU A 65 -6.55 -15.41 -26.68
N ARG A 66 -6.17 -14.13 -26.65
CA ARG A 66 -4.76 -13.72 -26.63
C ARG A 66 -4.16 -13.61 -25.23
N TRP A 67 -4.97 -13.28 -24.23
CA TRP A 67 -4.57 -13.06 -22.84
C TRP A 67 -5.56 -13.73 -21.88
N SER A 68 -5.63 -15.06 -21.91
CA SER A 68 -6.55 -15.88 -21.11
C SER A 68 -6.42 -15.69 -19.60
N HIS A 69 -5.23 -15.34 -19.12
CA HIS A 69 -4.93 -15.14 -17.70
C HIS A 69 -5.30 -13.75 -17.17
N LEU A 70 -5.79 -12.86 -18.03
CA LEU A 70 -5.97 -11.45 -17.71
C LEU A 70 -7.41 -11.02 -17.98
N GLU A 71 -7.91 -10.12 -17.14
CA GLU A 71 -9.19 -9.47 -17.36
C GLU A 71 -8.97 -8.08 -17.98
N PRO A 72 -9.79 -7.70 -18.97
CA PRO A 72 -9.69 -6.37 -19.54
C PRO A 72 -10.08 -5.32 -18.49
N TYR A 73 -9.21 -4.33 -18.33
CA TYR A 73 -9.32 -3.28 -17.33
C TYR A 73 -10.00 -2.04 -17.95
N ILE A 74 -11.26 -1.79 -17.57
CA ILE A 74 -12.02 -0.61 -18.00
C ILE A 74 -11.88 0.48 -16.93
N ILE A 75 -11.21 1.58 -17.26
CA ILE A 75 -10.89 2.67 -16.32
C ILE A 75 -12.08 3.62 -16.12
N SER A 76 -13.09 3.56 -16.98
CA SER A 76 -14.22 4.49 -16.97
C SER A 76 -15.39 3.98 -17.80
N GLN A 77 -16.59 4.54 -17.58
CA GLN A 77 -17.75 4.39 -18.49
C GLN A 77 -17.47 4.88 -19.94
N SER A 78 -16.32 5.51 -20.19
CA SER A 78 -15.94 6.12 -21.48
C SER A 78 -14.83 5.40 -22.24
N THR A 79 -14.26 4.33 -21.69
CA THR A 79 -13.22 3.52 -22.37
C THR A 79 -13.81 2.17 -22.76
N GLY A 80 -14.04 1.95 -24.06
CA GLY A 80 -14.56 0.69 -24.56
C GLY A 80 -13.50 -0.42 -24.52
N LEU A 81 -13.94 -1.67 -24.62
CA LEU A 81 -13.05 -2.84 -24.56
C LEU A 81 -12.04 -2.87 -25.73
N ARG A 82 -12.41 -2.26 -26.85
CA ARG A 82 -11.55 -2.06 -28.01
C ARG A 82 -10.34 -1.17 -27.69
N GLU A 83 -10.55 -0.02 -27.05
CA GLU A 83 -9.44 0.89 -26.72
C GLU A 83 -8.45 0.22 -25.77
N VAL A 84 -8.94 -0.58 -24.83
CA VAL A 84 -8.13 -1.37 -23.90
C VAL A 84 -7.30 -2.43 -24.65
N TYR A 85 -7.91 -3.18 -25.57
CA TYR A 85 -7.21 -4.15 -26.40
C TYR A 85 -6.11 -3.47 -27.24
N LEU A 86 -6.42 -2.35 -27.89
CA LEU A 86 -5.46 -1.63 -28.74
C LEU A 86 -4.33 -0.98 -27.93
N ALA A 87 -4.62 -0.39 -26.78
CA ALA A 87 -3.60 0.17 -25.89
C ALA A 87 -2.59 -0.90 -25.49
N ARG A 88 -3.08 -2.07 -25.04
CA ARG A 88 -2.24 -3.20 -24.66
C ARG A 88 -1.46 -3.77 -25.85
N TYR A 89 -2.12 -3.89 -27.00
CA TYR A 89 -1.47 -4.35 -28.22
C TYR A 89 -0.32 -3.42 -28.63
N ARG A 90 -0.52 -2.09 -28.53
CA ARG A 90 0.54 -1.10 -28.76
C ARG A 90 1.66 -1.21 -27.74
N ASP A 91 1.34 -1.37 -26.46
CA ASP A 91 2.35 -1.48 -25.40
C ASP A 91 3.26 -2.72 -25.58
N LEU A 92 2.68 -3.86 -25.98
CA LEU A 92 3.45 -5.06 -26.32
C LEU A 92 4.37 -4.84 -27.52
N GLN A 93 3.89 -4.16 -28.57
CA GLN A 93 4.69 -3.84 -29.75
C GLN A 93 5.82 -2.85 -29.43
N GLN A 94 5.61 -1.98 -28.43
CA GLN A 94 6.63 -1.05 -27.94
C GLN A 94 7.58 -1.66 -26.91
N TYR A 95 7.49 -2.97 -26.64
CA TYR A 95 8.22 -3.66 -25.57
C TYR A 95 8.08 -2.97 -24.20
N LYS A 96 6.96 -2.27 -23.97
CA LYS A 96 6.60 -1.77 -22.65
C LYS A 96 6.14 -2.97 -21.84
N PHE A 97 7.06 -3.53 -21.08
CA PHE A 97 6.83 -4.70 -20.26
C PHE A 97 5.82 -4.35 -19.15
N VAL A 98 4.54 -4.65 -19.37
CA VAL A 98 3.55 -4.68 -18.30
C VAL A 98 3.64 -6.06 -17.69
N ASP A 99 4.16 -6.13 -16.46
CA ASP A 99 4.34 -7.37 -15.71
C ASP A 99 3.01 -8.17 -15.70
N PRO A 100 2.99 -9.45 -16.12
CA PRO A 100 1.79 -10.28 -16.17
C PRO A 100 1.06 -10.43 -14.82
N LEU A 101 1.67 -10.01 -13.70
CA LEU A 101 1.06 -10.00 -12.38
C LEU A 101 0.41 -8.67 -11.97
N PHE A 102 0.36 -7.66 -12.85
CA PHE A 102 -0.28 -6.38 -12.55
C PHE A 102 -1.80 -6.53 -12.42
N ARG A 103 -2.33 -6.37 -11.19
CA ARG A 103 -3.78 -6.26 -10.91
C ARG A 103 -4.10 -4.95 -10.21
N CYS A 104 -5.12 -4.25 -10.72
CA CYS A 104 -5.74 -3.12 -10.05
C CYS A 104 -6.83 -3.60 -9.10
N VAL A 105 -6.76 -3.20 -7.83
CA VAL A 105 -7.83 -3.42 -6.85
C VAL A 105 -8.54 -2.09 -6.61
N TYR A 106 -9.82 -2.01 -6.98
CA TYR A 106 -10.61 -0.82 -6.73
C TYR A 106 -11.12 -0.80 -5.29
N MET A 107 -10.56 0.11 -4.50
CA MET A 107 -11.06 0.42 -3.17
C MET A 107 -11.94 1.67 -3.31
N GLY A 108 -13.26 1.50 -3.33
CA GLY A 108 -14.22 2.56 -3.68
C GLY A 108 -14.29 3.81 -2.77
N ALA A 109 -13.34 3.98 -1.85
CA ALA A 109 -13.22 5.17 -1.02
C ALA A 109 -11.74 5.51 -0.75
N LYS A 110 -11.48 6.77 -0.38
CA LYS A 110 -10.14 7.24 -0.02
C LYS A 110 -9.57 6.41 1.15
N THR A 111 -8.62 5.55 0.85
CA THR A 111 -7.86 4.79 1.85
C THR A 111 -6.82 5.69 2.50
N SER A 112 -6.71 5.69 3.82
CA SER A 112 -5.75 6.53 4.55
C SER A 112 -4.38 5.87 4.73
N ASN A 113 -4.36 4.57 5.04
CA ASN A 113 -3.13 3.81 5.26
C ASN A 113 -3.20 2.47 4.55
N LEU A 114 -2.06 2.05 4.00
CA LEU A 114 -1.84 0.75 3.37
C LEU A 114 -0.68 0.04 4.07
N LEU A 115 -0.83 -1.26 4.27
CA LEU A 115 0.21 -2.11 4.84
C LEU A 115 0.21 -3.45 4.11
N PHE A 116 1.39 -3.87 3.67
CA PHE A 116 1.57 -5.10 2.93
C PHE A 116 2.17 -6.18 3.83
N SER A 117 1.65 -7.39 3.70
CA SER A 117 2.16 -8.64 4.25
C SER A 117 2.32 -9.65 3.11
N LYS A 118 3.04 -10.74 3.34
CA LYS A 118 3.37 -11.74 2.30
C LYS A 118 2.16 -12.20 1.47
N ASN A 119 1.00 -12.37 2.10
CA ASN A 119 -0.23 -12.85 1.46
C ASN A 119 -1.47 -11.98 1.79
N SER A 120 -1.27 -10.79 2.36
CA SER A 120 -2.39 -9.93 2.74
C SER A 120 -2.08 -8.46 2.59
N ILE A 121 -3.06 -7.71 2.10
CA ILE A 121 -3.03 -6.26 1.99
C ILE A 121 -4.03 -5.70 3.00
N PHE A 122 -3.52 -4.92 3.93
CA PHE A 122 -4.31 -4.20 4.92
C PHE A 122 -4.52 -2.77 4.43
N SER A 123 -5.76 -2.31 4.49
CA SER A 123 -6.12 -0.94 4.15
C SER A 123 -7.06 -0.38 5.21
N THR A 124 -7.05 0.93 5.38
CA THR A 124 -7.93 1.61 6.35
C THR A 124 -8.81 2.61 5.66
N GLN A 125 -10.07 2.65 6.08
CA GLN A 125 -11.07 3.60 5.64
C GLN A 125 -11.80 4.14 6.87
N GLY A 126 -11.36 5.29 7.37
CA GLY A 126 -11.88 5.82 8.63
C GLY A 126 -11.63 4.84 9.79
N PRO A 127 -12.66 4.38 10.52
CA PRO A 127 -12.51 3.42 11.61
C PRO A 127 -12.39 1.95 11.16
N LEU A 128 -12.62 1.67 9.88
CA LEU A 128 -12.67 0.31 9.32
C LEU A 128 -11.29 -0.14 8.87
N ILE A 129 -10.93 -1.38 9.18
CA ILE A 129 -9.77 -2.07 8.61
C ILE A 129 -10.28 -3.07 7.58
N ARG A 130 -9.78 -3.03 6.35
CA ARG A 130 -10.06 -4.01 5.31
C ARG A 130 -8.83 -4.85 5.05
N ILE A 131 -8.99 -6.16 5.07
CA ILE A 131 -7.96 -7.15 4.79
C ILE A 131 -8.33 -7.84 3.49
N LEU A 132 -7.44 -7.75 2.51
CA LEU A 132 -7.53 -8.47 1.25
C LEU A 132 -6.49 -9.60 1.27
N SER A 133 -6.91 -10.84 1.11
CA SER A 133 -6.00 -11.97 0.86
C SER A 133 -5.62 -11.98 -0.61
N ILE A 134 -4.33 -12.12 -0.92
CA ILE A 134 -3.85 -12.13 -2.31
C ILE A 134 -4.25 -13.45 -2.97
N ASP A 135 -3.95 -14.59 -2.33
CA ASP A 135 -4.29 -15.92 -2.87
C ASP A 135 -5.80 -16.09 -3.04
N GLY A 136 -6.59 -15.72 -2.02
CA GLY A 136 -8.04 -15.83 -2.10
C GLY A 136 -8.68 -14.88 -3.12
N TYR A 137 -8.03 -13.78 -3.46
CA TYR A 137 -8.44 -12.91 -4.56
C TYR A 137 -8.10 -13.52 -5.92
N LEU A 138 -6.93 -14.17 -6.05
CA LEU A 138 -6.52 -14.87 -7.26
C LEU A 138 -7.41 -16.07 -7.56
N GLU A 139 -7.81 -16.81 -6.54
CA GLU A 139 -8.70 -17.97 -6.62
C GLU A 139 -10.19 -17.58 -6.68
N ARG A 140 -10.53 -16.29 -6.53
CA ARG A 140 -11.91 -15.76 -6.38
C ARG A 140 -12.69 -16.37 -5.21
N THR A 141 -12.00 -16.96 -4.23
CA THR A 141 -12.57 -17.71 -3.12
C THR A 141 -12.73 -16.87 -1.85
N ALA A 142 -11.96 -15.80 -1.66
CA ALA A 142 -11.96 -15.05 -0.40
C ALA A 142 -12.58 -13.64 -0.52
N PRO A 143 -13.62 -13.32 0.27
CA PRO A 143 -14.12 -11.96 0.39
C PRO A 143 -13.15 -11.05 1.15
N ILE A 144 -13.28 -9.74 0.92
CA ILE A 144 -12.61 -8.71 1.72
C ILE A 144 -13.12 -8.81 3.17
N VAL A 145 -12.22 -9.09 4.11
CA VAL A 145 -12.56 -9.14 5.53
C VAL A 145 -12.51 -7.74 6.11
N SER A 146 -13.58 -7.30 6.76
CA SER A 146 -13.62 -6.03 7.48
C SER A 146 -13.52 -6.24 8.98
N LEU A 147 -12.61 -5.54 9.64
CA LEU A 147 -12.49 -5.49 11.09
C LEU A 147 -12.96 -4.12 11.58
N ASN A 148 -13.90 -4.16 12.52
CA ASN A 148 -14.49 -2.96 13.11
C ASN A 148 -14.23 -2.97 14.60
N GLY A 149 -13.89 -1.81 15.14
CA GLY A 149 -13.79 -1.67 16.59
C GLY A 149 -13.33 -0.30 17.05
N HIS A 150 -12.46 0.37 16.30
CA HIS A 150 -12.16 1.77 16.58
C HIS A 150 -13.41 2.64 16.39
N SER A 151 -13.58 3.67 17.23
CA SER A 151 -14.71 4.60 17.11
C SER A 151 -14.38 5.81 16.22
N ALA A 152 -13.11 5.97 15.84
CA ALA A 152 -12.63 7.05 14.99
C ALA A 152 -11.56 6.56 13.99
N ARG A 153 -11.12 7.48 13.13
CA ARG A 153 -10.15 7.20 12.05
C ARG A 153 -8.86 6.56 12.57
N ILE A 154 -8.43 5.49 11.89
CA ILE A 154 -7.15 4.83 12.15
C ILE A 154 -6.01 5.65 11.55
N THR A 155 -5.03 5.99 12.38
CA THR A 155 -3.89 6.85 12.03
C THR A 155 -2.67 6.05 11.61
N SER A 156 -2.44 4.88 12.21
CA SER A 156 -1.28 4.03 11.91
C SER A 156 -1.60 2.54 12.06
N MET A 157 -0.87 1.72 11.30
CA MET A 157 -0.93 0.25 11.35
C MET A 157 0.47 -0.34 11.37
N ARG A 158 0.68 -1.37 12.19
CA ARG A 158 1.94 -2.12 12.29
C ARG A 158 1.67 -3.61 12.48
N LEU A 159 2.55 -4.44 11.93
CA LEU A 159 2.54 -5.88 12.15
C LEU A 159 3.70 -6.23 13.08
N PHE A 160 3.42 -6.98 14.14
CA PHE A 160 4.44 -7.51 15.04
C PHE A 160 4.36 -9.03 15.10
N PRO A 161 5.48 -9.75 15.28
CA PRO A 161 5.46 -11.20 15.38
C PRO A 161 4.63 -11.67 16.59
N LEU A 162 3.78 -12.67 16.39
CA LEU A 162 2.93 -13.24 17.44
C LEU A 162 3.76 -13.76 18.62
N LYS A 163 4.93 -14.35 18.34
CA LYS A 163 5.87 -14.88 19.35
C LYS A 163 6.29 -13.85 20.40
N GLU A 164 6.18 -12.56 20.09
CA GLU A 164 6.59 -11.44 20.95
C GLU A 164 5.44 -10.91 21.81
N THR A 165 4.30 -11.60 21.78
CA THR A 165 3.07 -11.22 22.47
C THR A 165 2.63 -12.30 23.43
N TRP A 166 1.83 -11.92 24.43
CA TRP A 166 1.20 -12.84 25.37
C TRP A 166 0.26 -13.89 24.73
N LEU A 167 -0.11 -13.70 23.46
CA LEU A 167 -1.00 -14.60 22.72
C LEU A 167 -0.27 -15.84 22.18
N PHE A 168 1.06 -15.82 22.17
CA PHE A 168 1.85 -16.96 21.74
C PHE A 168 1.62 -18.14 22.70
N ARG A 169 1.22 -19.28 22.15
CA ARG A 169 0.95 -20.51 22.93
C ARG A 169 1.76 -21.70 22.40
N ASN A 170 1.81 -21.86 21.08
CA ASN A 170 2.42 -23.00 20.42
C ASN A 170 3.29 -22.54 19.24
N GLU A 171 4.34 -23.32 18.93
CA GLU A 171 5.28 -23.06 17.82
C GLU A 171 4.63 -23.14 16.43
N THR A 172 3.45 -23.76 16.31
CA THR A 172 2.70 -23.83 15.04
C THR A 172 2.37 -22.45 14.46
N HIS A 173 2.30 -21.42 15.30
CA HIS A 173 1.98 -20.05 14.90
C HIS A 173 3.19 -19.09 14.98
N ILE A 174 4.42 -19.62 14.98
CA ILE A 174 5.63 -18.80 15.18
C ILE A 174 5.86 -17.75 14.09
N ASN A 175 5.35 -18.02 12.88
CA ASN A 175 5.43 -17.13 11.72
C ASN A 175 4.20 -16.21 11.56
N GLU A 176 3.23 -16.28 12.47
CA GLU A 176 2.08 -15.39 12.45
C GLU A 176 2.43 -14.01 13.00
N ASN A 177 1.72 -13.00 12.51
CA ASN A 177 1.83 -11.63 12.99
C ASN A 177 0.50 -11.18 13.60
N VAL A 178 0.59 -10.33 14.62
CA VAL A 178 -0.52 -9.55 15.14
C VAL A 178 -0.55 -8.18 14.47
N LEU A 179 -1.74 -7.65 14.22
CA LEU A 179 -1.93 -6.29 13.72
C LEU A 179 -2.15 -5.35 14.90
N VAL A 180 -1.38 -4.28 14.99
CA VAL A 180 -1.56 -3.20 15.96
C VAL A 180 -1.97 -1.93 15.21
N THR A 181 -3.08 -1.32 15.66
CA THR A 181 -3.63 -0.11 15.05
C THR A 181 -3.76 1.01 16.07
N SER A 182 -3.46 2.23 15.67
CA SER A 182 -3.70 3.45 16.45
C SER A 182 -4.81 4.28 15.83
N SER A 183 -5.54 5.04 16.63
CA SER A 183 -6.69 5.82 16.15
C SER A 183 -6.80 7.18 16.82
N CYS A 184 -7.58 8.06 16.17
CA CYS A 184 -8.05 9.31 16.74
C CYS A 184 -8.95 9.12 17.99
N ASP A 185 -9.40 7.90 18.29
CA ASP A 185 -10.17 7.57 19.51
C ASP A 185 -9.33 7.43 20.80
N HIS A 186 -8.06 7.87 20.74
CA HIS A 186 -7.08 7.82 21.83
C HIS A 186 -6.68 6.39 22.26
N SER A 187 -7.10 5.37 21.50
CA SER A 187 -6.80 3.98 21.78
C SER A 187 -5.87 3.37 20.75
N ILE A 188 -5.15 2.35 21.20
CA ILE A 188 -4.38 1.45 20.34
C ILE A 188 -5.00 0.07 20.50
N ARG A 189 -5.21 -0.66 19.41
CA ARG A 189 -5.82 -1.99 19.44
C ARG A 189 -4.91 -3.03 18.85
N LEU A 190 -4.90 -4.21 19.47
CA LEU A 190 -4.22 -5.39 18.97
C LEU A 190 -5.26 -6.38 18.42
N TRP A 191 -5.06 -6.78 17.18
CA TRP A 191 -5.93 -7.67 16.43
C TRP A 191 -5.21 -8.97 16.10
N TRP A 192 -5.91 -10.08 16.29
CA TRP A 192 -5.45 -11.41 15.89
C TRP A 192 -6.65 -12.29 15.59
N LYS A 193 -6.55 -13.11 14.53
CA LYS A 193 -7.62 -14.00 14.03
C LYS A 193 -8.97 -13.29 13.86
N GLY A 194 -8.95 -12.10 13.26
CA GLY A 194 -10.14 -11.31 12.95
C GLY A 194 -10.88 -10.71 14.16
N ARG A 195 -10.27 -10.71 15.35
CA ARG A 195 -10.87 -10.14 16.56
C ARG A 195 -9.91 -9.20 17.28
N CYS A 196 -10.47 -8.18 17.93
CA CYS A 196 -9.73 -7.31 18.83
C CYS A 196 -9.43 -8.09 20.11
N GLN A 197 -8.14 -8.33 20.39
CA GLN A 197 -7.69 -9.07 21.57
C GLN A 197 -7.45 -8.15 22.76
N ARG A 198 -7.06 -6.90 22.50
CA ARG A 198 -6.76 -5.92 23.54
C ARG A 198 -6.87 -4.48 23.03
N ALA A 199 -7.32 -3.59 23.90
CA ALA A 199 -7.21 -2.15 23.71
C ALA A 199 -6.27 -1.55 24.76
N PHE A 200 -5.28 -0.79 24.32
CA PHE A 200 -4.41 0.02 25.15
C PHE A 200 -4.98 1.43 25.22
N ARG A 201 -5.25 1.91 26.43
CA ARG A 201 -5.77 3.25 26.70
C ARG A 201 -4.84 3.97 27.66
N GLY A 202 -4.68 5.27 27.46
CA GLY A 202 -3.90 6.12 28.36
C GLY A 202 -3.47 7.43 27.75
N HIS A 203 -3.33 7.52 26.42
CA HIS A 203 -3.10 8.80 25.74
C HIS A 203 -4.25 9.77 26.01
N ASN A 204 -3.91 11.05 26.16
CA ASN A 204 -4.87 12.13 26.43
C ASN A 204 -5.33 12.84 25.14
N GLY A 205 -4.94 12.31 23.98
CA GLY A 205 -5.28 12.84 22.67
C GLY A 205 -5.11 11.77 21.58
N PRO A 206 -5.45 12.08 20.32
CA PRO A 206 -5.31 11.16 19.19
C PRO A 206 -3.93 10.51 19.16
N VAL A 207 -3.88 9.19 18.99
CA VAL A 207 -2.61 8.50 18.79
C VAL A 207 -2.25 8.63 17.33
N THR A 208 -1.12 9.25 17.02
CA THR A 208 -0.74 9.64 15.65
C THR A 208 0.18 8.61 15.00
N VAL A 209 1.03 7.95 15.77
CA VAL A 209 2.07 7.06 15.23
C VAL A 209 2.38 5.88 16.15
N LEU A 210 2.79 4.76 15.55
CA LEU A 210 3.31 3.56 16.20
C LEU A 210 4.74 3.28 15.73
N SER A 211 5.57 2.75 16.62
CA SER A 211 6.92 2.30 16.29
C SER A 211 6.91 1.25 15.19
N ASP A 212 7.91 1.28 14.32
CA ASP A 212 8.03 0.32 13.21
C ASP A 212 8.55 -1.06 13.64
N LYS A 213 9.27 -1.12 14.76
CA LYS A 213 9.74 -2.36 15.39
C LYS A 213 9.37 -2.38 16.87
N LEU A 214 9.54 -3.54 17.49
CA LEU A 214 9.47 -3.71 18.93
C LEU A 214 10.81 -3.34 19.57
N LEU A 215 10.73 -2.84 20.80
CA LEU A 215 11.85 -2.46 21.64
C LEU A 215 12.07 -3.48 22.76
N GLY A 216 13.29 -3.54 23.24
CA GLY A 216 13.72 -4.39 24.34
C GLY A 216 14.17 -5.80 23.93
N ASP A 217 14.80 -6.47 24.89
CA ASP A 217 15.38 -7.80 24.72
C ASP A 217 14.36 -8.91 25.04
N GLU A 218 14.81 -10.17 25.00
CA GLU A 218 13.97 -11.38 25.11
C GLU A 218 13.07 -11.42 26.35
N ASN A 219 13.44 -10.70 27.42
CA ASN A 219 12.72 -10.70 28.70
C ASN A 219 11.51 -9.74 28.78
N GLY A 220 11.24 -8.92 27.76
CA GLY A 220 10.02 -8.10 27.80
C GLY A 220 9.89 -7.03 26.73
N LYS A 221 9.45 -7.45 25.55
CA LYS A 221 9.23 -6.58 24.40
C LYS A 221 8.11 -5.57 24.60
N VAL A 222 8.36 -4.35 24.11
CA VAL A 222 7.40 -3.25 24.11
C VAL A 222 7.30 -2.61 22.75
N PHE A 223 6.16 -2.00 22.43
CA PHE A 223 6.06 -1.06 21.32
C PHE A 223 5.93 0.35 21.87
N ALA A 224 6.24 1.33 21.03
CA ALA A 224 6.04 2.73 21.38
C ALA A 224 4.92 3.35 20.54
N SER A 225 4.24 4.33 21.13
CA SER A 225 3.27 5.17 20.45
C SER A 225 3.53 6.63 20.72
N GLY A 226 3.22 7.47 19.73
CA GLY A 226 3.20 8.92 19.86
C GLY A 226 1.78 9.45 19.64
N GLY A 227 1.43 10.54 20.31
CA GLY A 227 0.12 11.16 20.19
C GLY A 227 0.17 12.67 20.01
N GLU A 228 -1.02 13.25 19.83
CA GLU A 228 -1.25 14.70 19.88
C GLU A 228 -1.07 15.28 21.29
N ASP A 229 -1.05 14.42 22.32
CA ASP A 229 -0.72 14.80 23.70
C ASP A 229 0.78 15.07 23.93
N SER A 230 1.57 15.18 22.85
CA SER A 230 3.02 15.39 22.84
C SER A 230 3.85 14.38 23.65
N THR A 231 3.27 13.23 24.00
CA THR A 231 3.97 12.17 24.75
C THR A 231 4.35 10.98 23.88
N VAL A 232 5.51 10.38 24.17
CA VAL A 232 5.83 9.01 23.72
C VAL A 232 5.45 8.06 24.84
N ARG A 233 4.77 6.96 24.53
CA ARG A 233 4.39 5.95 25.53
C ARG A 233 4.90 4.57 25.13
N LEU A 234 5.41 3.84 26.11
CA LEU A 234 5.90 2.48 25.95
C LEU A 234 4.89 1.48 26.49
N TRP A 235 4.52 0.49 25.67
CA TRP A 235 3.45 -0.47 25.96
C TRP A 235 3.96 -1.90 25.89
N SER A 236 3.70 -2.68 26.94
CA SER A 236 4.05 -4.10 26.97
C SER A 236 3.06 -4.96 26.18
N LEU A 237 3.60 -5.82 25.30
CA LEU A 237 2.86 -6.87 24.61
C LEU A 237 2.85 -8.20 25.34
N SER A 238 3.74 -8.39 26.32
CA SER A 238 3.87 -9.62 27.11
C SER A 238 2.89 -9.69 28.28
N SER A 239 2.40 -8.55 28.79
CA SER A 239 1.39 -8.55 29.85
C SER A 239 0.02 -8.91 29.28
N SER A 240 -0.68 -9.88 29.86
CA SER A 240 -2.05 -10.24 29.45
C SER A 240 -3.10 -9.19 29.84
N GLY A 241 -2.75 -8.24 30.71
CA GLY A 241 -3.66 -7.22 31.24
C GLY A 241 -4.74 -7.75 32.18
N LYS A 242 -4.75 -9.04 32.49
CA LYS A 242 -5.63 -9.64 33.50
C LYS A 242 -4.94 -9.51 34.87
N ARG A 243 -5.62 -8.86 35.83
CA ARG A 243 -5.18 -8.55 37.22
C ARG A 243 -4.26 -7.33 37.38
N GLY A 244 -4.80 -6.11 37.24
CA GLY A 244 -4.13 -4.88 37.70
C GLY A 244 -2.81 -4.49 37.01
N GLN A 245 -2.29 -5.33 36.10
CA GLN A 245 -1.07 -5.03 35.36
C GLN A 245 -1.32 -3.96 34.32
N LYS A 246 -0.69 -2.80 34.53
CA LYS A 246 -0.72 -1.67 33.62
C LYS A 246 0.07 -2.03 32.36
N SER A 247 -0.57 -1.98 31.20
CA SER A 247 0.10 -2.18 29.92
C SER A 247 1.14 -1.09 29.61
N LEU A 248 0.94 0.09 30.18
CA LEU A 248 1.83 1.23 30.06
C LEU A 248 3.04 1.03 30.97
N LYS A 249 4.23 0.85 30.38
CA LYS A 249 5.50 0.76 31.11
C LYS A 249 6.03 2.15 31.47
N ALA A 250 6.04 3.07 30.53
CA ALA A 250 6.59 4.41 30.72
C ALA A 250 5.91 5.44 29.82
N THR A 251 5.94 6.70 30.26
CA THR A 251 5.55 7.88 29.46
C THR A 251 6.75 8.81 29.42
N LEU A 252 7.22 9.14 28.21
CA LEU A 252 8.37 9.99 27.97
C LEU A 252 7.86 11.38 27.59
N TYR A 253 8.25 12.36 28.39
CA TYR A 253 7.88 13.76 28.25
C TYR A 253 9.04 14.56 27.68
N GLY A 254 8.73 15.56 26.83
CA GLY A 254 9.72 16.51 26.35
C GLY A 254 9.40 17.15 25.01
N HIS A 255 8.57 16.53 24.17
CA HIS A 255 8.07 17.21 22.98
C HIS A 255 7.06 18.28 23.37
N GLU A 256 7.12 19.42 22.68
CA GLU A 256 6.23 20.56 22.92
C GLU A 256 5.00 20.51 22.01
N LYS A 257 5.08 19.75 20.92
CA LYS A 257 4.02 19.59 19.92
C LYS A 257 3.70 18.12 19.63
N PRO A 258 2.59 17.84 18.92
CA PRO A 258 2.22 16.49 18.50
C PRO A 258 3.35 15.73 17.83
N ILE A 259 3.48 14.46 18.22
CA ILE A 259 4.44 13.55 17.60
C ILE A 259 3.90 13.15 16.22
N ALA A 260 4.71 13.31 15.19
CA ALA A 260 4.30 12.98 13.83
C ALA A 260 4.83 11.61 13.40
N LEU A 261 6.09 11.31 13.73
CA LEU A 261 6.80 10.16 13.18
C LEU A 261 7.69 9.48 14.22
N MET A 262 7.94 8.19 14.02
CA MET A 262 8.66 7.36 14.98
C MET A 262 9.34 6.17 14.30
N SER A 263 10.55 5.82 14.74
CA SER A 263 11.28 4.64 14.27
C SER A 263 12.26 4.14 15.35
N VAL A 264 12.40 2.82 15.48
CA VAL A 264 13.35 2.19 16.40
C VAL A 264 14.73 2.10 15.75
N THR A 265 15.79 2.32 16.52
CA THR A 265 17.15 2.30 15.94
C THR A 265 17.55 0.89 15.48
N GLY A 266 18.42 0.81 14.47
CA GLY A 266 18.85 -0.48 13.91
C GLY A 266 19.89 -1.19 14.76
N HIS A 267 20.75 -0.44 15.45
CA HIS A 267 21.90 -0.96 16.19
C HIS A 267 21.58 -1.29 17.65
N SER A 268 20.50 -0.76 18.22
CA SER A 268 20.02 -1.09 19.57
C SER A 268 18.50 -1.13 19.62
N ALA A 269 17.94 -2.26 20.07
CA ALA A 269 16.51 -2.38 20.32
C ALA A 269 16.04 -1.56 21.55
N SER A 270 16.94 -0.89 22.28
CA SER A 270 16.57 -0.01 23.39
C SER A 270 16.26 1.42 22.97
N LEU A 271 16.78 1.89 21.83
CA LEU A 271 16.68 3.28 21.43
C LEU A 271 15.53 3.51 20.45
N ILE A 272 14.79 4.59 20.67
CA ILE A 272 13.73 5.05 19.78
C ILE A 272 13.90 6.50 19.38
N VAL A 273 13.66 6.77 18.10
CA VAL A 273 13.66 8.11 17.54
C VAL A 273 12.23 8.55 17.31
N SER A 274 11.93 9.76 17.73
CA SER A 274 10.63 10.41 17.53
C SER A 274 10.84 11.78 16.93
N MET A 275 9.98 12.15 15.99
CA MET A 275 9.99 13.46 15.36
C MET A 275 8.62 14.11 15.55
N SER A 276 8.65 15.33 16.07
CA SER A 276 7.48 16.13 16.37
C SER A 276 7.22 17.17 15.27
N THR A 277 6.01 17.71 15.26
CA THR A 277 5.62 18.83 14.39
C THR A 277 6.29 20.16 14.79
N ASP A 278 7.05 20.19 15.89
CA ASP A 278 7.96 21.27 16.26
C ASP A 278 9.33 21.22 15.52
N SER A 279 9.48 20.32 14.54
CA SER A 279 10.74 20.09 13.81
C SER A 279 11.89 19.56 14.70
N LYS A 280 11.63 19.20 15.97
CA LYS A 280 12.60 18.56 16.85
C LYS A 280 12.51 17.04 16.71
N VAL A 281 13.68 16.43 16.65
CA VAL A 281 13.89 15.00 16.67
C VAL A 281 14.53 14.66 18.00
N ARG A 282 13.92 13.75 18.74
CA ARG A 282 14.40 13.28 20.04
C ARG A 282 14.69 11.79 19.97
N VAL A 283 15.82 11.39 20.56
CA VAL A 283 16.20 10.00 20.74
C VAL A 283 16.05 9.65 22.21
N TRP A 284 15.32 8.56 22.47
CA TRP A 284 14.99 8.11 23.81
C TRP A 284 15.59 6.74 24.06
N ASP A 285 16.04 6.52 25.29
CA ASP A 285 16.38 5.21 25.78
C ASP A 285 15.19 4.58 26.52
N ALA A 286 14.70 3.48 25.99
CA ALA A 286 13.61 2.71 26.56
C ALA A 286 14.06 1.72 27.66
N SER A 287 15.37 1.56 27.87
CA SER A 287 15.92 0.71 28.94
C SER A 287 15.88 1.40 30.30
N ILE A 288 15.91 2.73 30.33
CA ILE A 288 15.84 3.52 31.56
C ILE A 288 14.44 3.39 32.14
N SER A 289 14.32 2.67 33.26
CA SER A 289 13.07 2.53 33.98
C SER A 289 12.58 3.89 34.46
N SER A 290 11.27 4.12 34.41
CA SER A 290 10.58 5.36 34.81
C SER A 290 10.79 5.78 36.29
N SER A 291 11.59 5.04 37.05
CA SER A 291 12.02 5.37 38.41
C SER A 291 13.09 6.46 38.44
N ASP A 292 13.88 6.61 37.37
CA ASP A 292 14.87 7.67 37.28
C ASP A 292 14.20 8.92 36.71
N ARG A 293 14.05 9.95 37.54
CA ARG A 293 13.44 11.25 37.20
C ARG A 293 14.25 12.08 36.19
N ASN A 294 15.36 11.53 35.66
CA ASN A 294 16.16 12.18 34.64
C ASN A 294 15.62 11.85 33.25
N SER A 295 15.54 12.88 32.41
CA SER A 295 15.09 12.80 31.02
C SER A 295 15.68 11.58 30.31
N SER A 296 14.83 10.63 29.91
CA SER A 296 15.17 9.48 29.06
C SER A 296 15.61 9.88 27.65
N CYS A 297 15.58 11.17 27.32
CA CYS A 297 16.08 11.71 26.07
C CYS A 297 17.61 11.74 26.10
N VAL A 298 18.24 10.94 25.24
CA VAL A 298 19.71 10.80 25.12
C VAL A 298 20.29 11.83 24.15
N GLY A 299 19.47 12.33 23.22
CA GLY A 299 19.92 13.37 22.30
C GLY A 299 18.79 14.01 21.53
N THR A 300 19.06 15.21 21.01
CA THR A 300 18.11 16.02 20.26
C THR A 300 18.78 16.65 19.05
N THR A 301 18.06 16.70 17.94
CA THR A 301 18.45 17.48 16.76
C THR A 301 17.22 18.16 16.16
N SER A 302 17.41 19.14 15.29
CA SER A 302 16.31 19.88 14.64
C SER A 302 16.40 19.73 13.13
N VAL A 303 15.33 19.23 12.52
CA VAL A 303 15.21 19.11 11.06
C VAL A 303 14.05 20.00 10.61
N PRO A 304 14.34 21.11 9.90
CA PRO A 304 13.31 22.07 9.52
C PRO A 304 12.34 21.47 8.49
N GLY A 305 11.06 21.85 8.60
CA GLY A 305 10.03 21.49 7.63
C GLY A 305 8.97 20.54 8.17
N VAL A 306 7.97 20.26 7.31
CA VAL A 306 6.85 19.39 7.68
C VAL A 306 7.30 17.93 7.63
N PRO A 307 7.11 17.14 8.71
CA PRO A 307 7.54 15.75 8.76
C PRO A 307 6.81 14.90 7.70
N VAL A 308 7.55 14.20 6.85
CA VAL A 308 7.01 13.30 5.79
C VAL A 308 7.31 11.84 6.09
N GLY A 309 8.54 11.52 6.49
CA GLY A 309 8.89 10.16 6.90
C GLY A 309 10.20 10.09 7.67
N ILE A 310 10.35 9.04 8.46
CA ILE A 310 11.56 8.75 9.22
C ILE A 310 11.85 7.26 9.15
N LYS A 311 13.12 6.90 8.95
CA LYS A 311 13.59 5.52 9.03
C LYS A 311 14.99 5.47 9.64
N CYS A 312 15.16 4.64 10.65
CA CYS A 312 16.48 4.34 11.19
C CYS A 312 17.06 3.10 10.52
N HIS A 313 18.35 3.16 10.20
CA HIS A 313 19.13 2.02 9.76
C HIS A 313 20.51 2.09 10.40
N ASP A 314 20.89 1.03 11.11
CA ASP A 314 22.10 0.98 11.93
C ASP A 314 22.21 2.21 12.86
N SER A 315 23.25 3.04 12.70
CA SER A 315 23.50 4.27 13.46
C SER A 315 22.99 5.54 12.76
N LEU A 316 22.32 5.45 11.62
CA LEU A 316 21.79 6.60 10.88
C LEU A 316 20.28 6.69 10.96
N ILE A 317 19.77 7.92 11.07
CA ILE A 317 18.35 8.25 10.88
C ILE A 317 18.22 8.97 9.55
N TYR A 318 17.39 8.46 8.66
CA TYR A 318 16.96 9.17 7.45
C TYR A 318 15.63 9.84 7.70
N ILE A 319 15.60 11.15 7.52
CA ILE A 319 14.47 12.03 7.77
C ILE A 319 14.10 12.72 6.47
N ALA A 320 12.85 12.57 6.04
CA ALA A 320 12.27 13.39 4.98
C ALA A 320 11.35 14.44 5.60
N ALA A 321 11.67 15.71 5.37
CA ALA A 321 10.89 16.84 5.86
C ALA A 321 10.74 17.90 4.76
N GLY A 322 9.50 18.30 4.45
CA GLY A 322 9.23 19.27 3.38
C GLY A 322 9.74 18.78 2.01
N SER A 323 10.84 19.36 1.55
CA SER A 323 11.55 19.01 0.30
C SER A 323 13.00 18.55 0.54
N THR A 324 13.39 18.35 1.80
CA THR A 324 14.73 17.91 2.18
C THR A 324 14.71 16.49 2.71
N ILE A 325 15.80 15.77 2.44
CA ILE A 325 16.13 14.48 3.03
C ILE A 325 17.45 14.66 3.78
N GLU A 326 17.42 14.38 5.07
CA GLU A 326 18.55 14.53 5.98
C GLU A 326 18.89 13.18 6.58
N ALA A 327 20.18 12.83 6.57
CA ALA A 327 20.69 11.72 7.34
C ALA A 327 21.40 12.27 8.59
N VAL A 328 20.99 11.82 9.76
CA VAL A 328 21.56 12.21 11.05
C VAL A 328 22.25 11.00 11.67
N ASP A 329 23.47 11.16 12.16
CA ASP A 329 24.15 10.14 12.94
C ASP A 329 23.65 10.14 14.39
N LEU A 330 23.17 8.99 14.86
CA LEU A 330 22.64 8.78 16.20
C LEU A 330 23.68 8.95 17.30
N ARG A 331 24.96 8.75 16.98
CA ARG A 331 26.04 8.82 17.97
C ARG A 331 26.43 10.26 18.30
N THR A 332 26.46 11.11 17.29
CA THR A 332 26.88 12.51 17.40
C THR A 332 25.69 13.48 17.41
N MET A 333 24.50 13.03 17.01
CA MET A 333 23.32 13.85 16.72
C MET A 333 23.56 14.94 15.66
N THR A 334 24.59 14.76 14.83
CA THR A 334 24.93 15.69 13.75
C THR A 334 24.42 15.18 12.41
N THR A 335 24.08 16.11 11.52
CA THR A 335 23.66 15.80 10.15
C THR A 335 24.85 15.30 9.35
N ALA A 336 24.83 14.02 8.95
CA ALA A 336 25.84 13.41 8.10
C ALA A 336 25.75 13.92 6.65
N PHE A 337 24.52 14.03 6.12
CA PHE A 337 24.28 14.72 4.85
C PHE A 337 22.86 15.28 4.77
N ARG A 338 22.71 16.30 3.92
CA ARG A 338 21.42 16.91 3.56
C ARG A 338 21.35 16.95 2.04
N THR A 339 20.26 16.46 1.48
CA THR A 339 19.94 16.60 0.06
C THR A 339 18.57 17.24 -0.10
N SER A 340 18.44 18.19 -1.01
CA SER A 340 17.17 18.80 -1.39
C SER A 340 16.69 18.18 -2.68
N THR A 341 15.42 17.79 -2.75
CA THR A 341 14.82 17.37 -4.02
C THR A 341 14.46 18.58 -4.85
N ASN A 342 14.95 18.67 -6.08
CA ASN A 342 14.79 19.83 -6.97
C ASN A 342 13.33 20.13 -7.41
N GLN A 343 12.34 19.29 -7.06
CA GLN A 343 10.97 19.40 -7.60
C GLN A 343 9.86 19.16 -6.55
N GLY A 344 9.70 20.13 -5.64
CA GLY A 344 8.46 20.27 -4.87
C GLY A 344 8.40 19.46 -3.56
N LYS A 345 7.19 19.39 -2.99
CA LYS A 345 6.90 18.82 -1.66
C LYS A 345 6.94 17.29 -1.71
N LEU A 346 7.60 16.68 -0.73
CA LEU A 346 7.61 15.22 -0.55
C LEU A 346 6.28 14.76 0.08
N TYR A 347 5.73 13.66 -0.41
CA TYR A 347 4.49 13.06 0.11
C TYR A 347 4.70 11.70 0.73
N SER A 348 5.69 10.95 0.27
CA SER A 348 6.01 9.63 0.82
C SER A 348 7.51 9.41 0.88
N PHE A 349 7.94 8.69 1.91
CA PHE A 349 9.33 8.31 2.10
C PHE A 349 9.40 6.85 2.57
N GLY A 350 10.26 6.06 1.93
CA GLY A 350 10.54 4.69 2.32
C GLY A 350 12.02 4.40 2.12
N LEU A 351 12.62 3.65 3.05
CA LEU A 351 13.98 3.15 2.92
C LEU A 351 13.93 1.65 2.66
N MET A 352 14.69 1.18 1.67
CA MET A 352 14.81 -0.24 1.38
C MET A 352 15.84 -0.92 2.29
N PRO A 353 15.63 -2.21 2.63
CA PRO A 353 16.58 -2.97 3.44
C PRO A 353 17.97 -3.14 2.81
N SER A 354 18.13 -2.92 1.50
CA SER A 354 19.39 -3.06 0.75
C SER A 354 20.41 -1.94 1.04
N LYS A 355 20.30 -1.27 2.19
CA LYS A 355 21.23 -0.28 2.77
C LYS A 355 21.39 1.04 2.02
N PHE A 356 20.95 1.15 0.77
CA PHE A 356 21.33 2.29 -0.07
C PHE A 356 20.25 2.87 -0.99
N LEU A 357 18.99 2.50 -0.81
CA LEU A 357 17.94 2.99 -1.68
C LEU A 357 16.81 3.59 -0.84
N ALA A 358 16.55 4.88 -1.07
CA ALA A 358 15.38 5.54 -0.54
C ALA A 358 14.41 5.84 -1.69
N CYS A 359 13.14 5.47 -1.49
CA CYS A 359 12.06 5.81 -2.39
C CYS A 359 11.38 7.06 -1.84
N THR A 360 11.27 8.09 -2.68
CA THR A 360 10.58 9.34 -2.37
C THR A 360 9.49 9.59 -3.40
N GLY A 361 8.28 9.89 -2.95
CA GLY A 361 7.16 10.21 -3.83
C GLY A 361 6.87 11.70 -3.86
N GLY A 362 6.85 12.30 -5.06
CA GLY A 362 6.41 13.67 -5.32
C GLY A 362 5.13 13.71 -6.17
N LEU A 363 4.56 14.91 -6.38
CA LEU A 363 3.32 15.12 -7.15
C LEU A 363 3.38 14.56 -8.57
N ASP A 364 4.55 14.66 -9.23
CA ASP A 364 4.62 14.38 -10.68
C ASP A 364 5.32 13.08 -11.05
N ARG A 365 6.14 12.47 -10.17
CA ARG A 365 6.81 11.16 -10.40
C ARG A 365 7.19 10.45 -9.10
N LEU A 366 7.23 9.13 -9.16
CA LEU A 366 7.83 8.26 -8.15
C LEU A 366 9.36 8.32 -8.35
N PHE A 367 10.10 8.82 -7.37
CA PHE A 367 11.56 8.92 -7.46
C PHE A 367 12.20 7.80 -6.65
N ILE A 368 13.01 7.00 -7.32
CA ILE A 368 13.95 6.07 -6.69
C ILE A 368 15.25 6.86 -6.53
N LEU A 369 15.57 7.26 -5.31
CA LEU A 369 16.82 7.93 -5.00
C LEU A 369 17.85 6.84 -4.61
N TYR A 370 18.81 6.60 -5.49
CA TYR A 370 19.98 5.79 -5.19
C TYR A 370 20.88 6.58 -4.22
N ILE A 371 20.87 6.20 -2.95
CA ILE A 371 21.73 6.81 -1.92
C ILE A 371 23.17 6.22 -1.98
N SER A 372 23.42 5.14 -2.73
CA SER A 372 24.74 4.47 -2.78
C SER A 372 25.83 5.08 -3.67
N VAL A 373 25.57 6.06 -4.54
CA VAL A 373 26.61 6.48 -5.51
C VAL A 373 27.23 7.85 -5.19
N ILE A 374 26.56 8.72 -4.42
CA ILE A 374 27.06 10.08 -4.18
C ILE A 374 28.23 10.13 -3.17
N ILE A 375 28.34 9.17 -2.24
CA ILE A 375 29.43 9.16 -1.25
C ILE A 375 30.72 8.55 -1.83
N ILE A 376 30.64 7.57 -2.74
CA ILE A 376 31.83 6.97 -3.35
C ILE A 376 32.35 7.81 -4.53
N PHE A 377 31.47 8.42 -5.34
CA PHE A 377 31.94 9.32 -6.40
C PHE A 377 32.54 10.62 -5.86
N ARG A 378 32.03 11.18 -4.75
CA ARG A 378 32.60 12.44 -4.21
C ARG A 378 33.93 12.23 -3.47
N ARG A 379 34.24 11.00 -3.03
CA ARG A 379 35.57 10.65 -2.47
C ARG A 379 36.59 10.28 -3.53
N LEU A 380 36.17 9.66 -4.65
CA LEU A 380 37.05 9.36 -5.78
C LEU A 380 37.34 10.57 -6.69
N TYR A 381 36.42 11.54 -6.78
CA TYR A 381 36.65 12.76 -7.55
C TYR A 381 37.63 13.75 -6.87
N ASN A 382 37.79 13.66 -5.55
CA ASN A 382 38.77 14.46 -4.79
C ASN A 382 40.13 13.76 -4.61
N SER A 383 40.30 12.52 -5.10
CA SER A 383 41.57 11.79 -5.07
C SER A 383 42.21 11.59 -6.45
N PHE A 384 41.56 12.09 -7.51
CA PHE A 384 42.07 12.07 -8.88
C PHE A 384 41.89 13.44 -9.55
N THR A 385 42.57 14.44 -9.01
CA THR A 385 43.03 15.60 -9.77
C THR A 385 44.44 15.93 -9.27
N PRO A 386 45.48 15.87 -10.13
CA PRO A 386 46.84 16.26 -9.76
C PRO A 386 46.94 17.74 -9.41
#